data_AF-A0A1F9V5X7-F1
#
_entry.id   AF-A0A1F9V5X7-F1
#
_cell.length_a   1.000
_cell.length_b   1.000
_cell.length_c   1.000
_cell.angle_alpha   90.00
_cell.angle_beta   90.00
_cell.angle_gamma   90.00
#
_symmetry.space_group_name_H-M   'P 1'
#
loop_
_entity.id
_entity.type
_entity.pdbx_description
1 polymer ?
#
loop_
_entity_poly.entity_id
_entity_poly.type
_entity_poly.pdbx_seq_one_letter_code
_entity_poly.pdbx_strand_id
1 'polypeptide(L)'
;MPTADQAALCLASGWRVQPTLGLLTTLPTPTTPDPRRAALAETQASGELERLAWALMPANLPRILLEDFSAAAAAVAREWPHPPRAAVTSVGWLLDEHFKLLAAQTVSNGGRLAIAQHGGAYGMFDVLHNERHERAISDEYWTWGWTEPSSGAAPARVRPLPNPRLSRPAARRPGSGWMLVTHALPSFGYTFYFCNVPLWPRYPDYLAQRERFVEALPDADRARMSVRLPVEDFSWAMRERLERRWPGLDFETAREALMKRISSARLVVVDHPQTSWLECLASGAPTLLFWDPTLWRMRPSALSAFDDLRKAGILCDAPEEAARRAAEILKDPEAWWGGSEVQGAVARFRAGWACGSPDWAEHWAAAAHKLAGADR
;
A
#
# COMPACT_ATOMS: atom_id res chain seq x y z
N MET A 1 -1.66 11.11 4.92
CA MET A 1 -2.42 12.05 4.06
C MET A 1 -1.73 13.41 4.11
N PRO A 2 -1.47 14.09 2.97
CA PRO A 2 -0.92 15.45 2.93
C PRO A 2 -1.79 16.48 3.68
N THR A 3 -1.19 17.56 4.19
CA THR A 3 -1.91 18.61 4.96
C THR A 3 -3.08 19.25 4.20
N ALA A 4 -2.94 19.45 2.88
CA ALA A 4 -4.01 20.00 2.05
C ALA A 4 -5.24 19.07 2.00
N ASP A 5 -5.02 17.76 1.90
CA ASP A 5 -6.11 16.78 1.89
C ASP A 5 -6.76 16.69 3.28
N GLN A 6 -5.95 16.72 4.34
CA GLN A 6 -6.45 16.79 5.72
C GLN A 6 -7.37 18.01 5.93
N ALA A 7 -6.96 19.18 5.43
CA ALA A 7 -7.76 20.40 5.50
C ALA A 7 -9.07 20.28 4.71
N ALA A 8 -9.03 19.73 3.48
CA ALA A 8 -10.23 19.51 2.67
C ALA A 8 -11.23 18.58 3.37
N LEU A 9 -10.74 17.48 3.96
CA LEU A 9 -11.59 16.57 4.74
C LEU A 9 -12.18 17.25 5.98
N CYS A 10 -11.38 18.02 6.73
CA CYS A 10 -11.86 18.77 7.89
C CYS A 10 -12.96 19.77 7.51
N LEU A 11 -12.78 20.50 6.41
CA LEU A 11 -13.76 21.46 5.91
C LEU A 11 -15.07 20.77 5.49
N ALA A 12 -14.97 19.64 4.77
CA ALA A 12 -16.15 18.91 4.29
C ALA A 12 -16.93 18.19 5.41
N SER A 13 -16.25 17.74 6.46
CA SER A 13 -16.85 16.90 7.50
C SER A 13 -17.12 17.62 8.82
N GLY A 14 -16.46 18.75 9.09
CA GLY A 14 -16.38 19.34 10.43
C GLY A 14 -15.55 18.50 11.42
N TRP A 15 -14.96 17.38 10.98
CA TRP A 15 -14.07 16.58 11.80
C TRP A 15 -12.75 17.31 12.00
N ARG A 16 -12.08 17.03 13.12
CA ARG A 16 -10.76 17.58 13.40
C ARG A 16 -9.71 16.52 13.12
N VAL A 17 -8.69 16.89 12.34
CA VAL A 17 -7.44 16.11 12.31
C VAL A 17 -6.76 16.35 13.64
N GLN A 18 -6.61 15.28 14.40
CA GLN A 18 -5.88 15.32 15.65
C GLN A 18 -4.46 14.85 15.34
N PRO A 19 -3.44 15.71 15.45
CA PRO A 19 -2.08 15.22 15.48
C PRO A 19 -1.98 14.27 16.68
N THR A 20 -1.43 13.08 16.49
CA THR A 20 -1.08 12.22 17.61
C THR A 20 0.12 12.85 18.30
N LEU A 21 -0.19 13.83 19.18
CA LEU A 21 0.78 14.67 19.88
C LEU A 21 1.51 13.92 20.99
N GLY A 22 1.03 12.73 21.36
CA GLY A 22 1.64 11.90 22.37
C GLY A 22 2.67 10.96 21.78
N LEU A 23 3.95 11.36 21.75
CA LEU A 23 4.98 10.36 22.00
C LEU A 23 4.66 9.80 23.38
N LEU A 24 4.20 8.54 23.45
CA LEU A 24 4.12 7.84 24.72
C LEU A 24 5.55 7.83 25.28
N THR A 25 5.80 8.68 26.28
CA THR A 25 7.11 8.74 26.93
C THR A 25 7.34 7.40 27.59
N THR A 26 8.27 6.64 27.04
CA THR A 26 8.68 5.37 27.64
C THR A 26 9.27 5.68 29.01
N LEU A 27 8.73 5.03 30.04
CA LEU A 27 9.29 5.14 31.37
C LEU A 27 10.71 4.55 31.37
N PRO A 28 11.63 5.08 32.20
CA PRO A 28 12.96 4.50 32.37
C PRO A 28 12.85 2.99 32.59
N THR A 29 13.78 2.21 32.04
CA THR A 29 13.80 0.76 32.27
C THR A 29 13.92 0.50 33.77
N PRO A 30 12.94 -0.21 34.38
CA PRO A 30 13.03 -0.52 35.79
C PRO A 30 14.29 -1.35 36.07
N THR A 31 14.91 -1.12 37.22
CA THR A 31 16.12 -1.84 37.65
C THR A 31 15.84 -3.30 37.98
N THR A 32 14.58 -3.66 38.22
CA THR A 32 14.13 -5.02 38.53
C THR A 32 13.30 -5.55 37.37
N PRO A 33 13.56 -6.77 36.86
CA PRO A 33 12.74 -7.40 35.83
C PRO A 33 11.28 -7.54 36.27
N ASP A 34 10.32 -7.24 35.40
CA ASP A 34 8.90 -7.46 35.68
C ASP A 34 8.62 -8.97 35.82
N PRO A 35 8.08 -9.44 36.96
CA PRO A 35 7.86 -10.86 37.21
C PRO A 35 6.92 -11.51 36.18
N ARG A 36 6.03 -10.72 35.55
CA ARG A 36 5.13 -11.22 34.50
C ARG A 36 5.89 -11.70 33.26
N ARG A 37 7.11 -11.21 33.01
CA ARG A 37 7.93 -11.67 31.89
C ARG A 37 8.32 -13.14 32.02
N ALA A 38 8.70 -13.59 33.22
CA ALA A 38 9.08 -14.98 33.44
C ALA A 38 7.90 -15.93 33.17
N ALA A 39 6.69 -15.55 33.60
CA ALA A 39 5.48 -16.34 33.39
C ALA A 39 5.12 -16.55 31.91
N LEU A 40 5.57 -15.67 30.99
CA LEU A 40 5.31 -15.84 29.55
C LEU A 40 5.93 -17.13 29.01
N ALA A 41 7.11 -17.52 29.49
CA ALA A 41 7.79 -18.74 29.06
C ALA A 41 7.10 -20.03 29.57
N GLU A 42 6.24 -19.91 30.57
CA GLU A 42 5.49 -21.03 31.16
C GLU A 42 4.14 -21.27 30.47
N THR A 43 3.82 -20.46 29.44
CA THR A 43 2.56 -20.58 28.69
C THR A 43 2.45 -21.95 28.03
N GLN A 44 1.29 -22.61 28.20
CA GLN A 44 1.03 -23.91 27.58
C GLN A 44 1.09 -23.80 26.05
N ALA A 45 1.85 -24.71 25.44
CA ALA A 45 2.06 -24.73 24.00
C ALA A 45 1.60 -26.06 23.38
N SER A 46 0.95 -25.97 22.23
CA SER A 46 0.45 -27.11 21.44
C SER A 46 1.51 -27.74 20.52
N GLY A 47 2.63 -27.03 20.27
CA GLY A 47 3.66 -27.47 19.33
C GLY A 47 5.03 -26.84 19.57
N GLU A 48 6.03 -27.26 18.79
CA GLU A 48 7.43 -26.81 18.93
C GLU A 48 7.61 -25.33 18.59
N LEU A 49 6.99 -24.86 17.50
CA LEU A 49 7.02 -23.45 17.11
C LEU A 49 6.43 -22.56 18.21
N GLU A 50 5.29 -22.97 18.78
CA GLU A 50 4.63 -22.23 19.86
C GLU A 50 5.48 -22.23 21.15
N ARG A 51 6.09 -23.38 21.51
CA ARG A 51 7.04 -23.46 22.62
C ARG A 51 8.22 -22.50 22.42
N LEU A 52 8.80 -22.47 21.23
CA LEU A 52 9.89 -21.55 20.90
C LEU A 52 9.45 -20.09 21.00
N ALA A 53 8.27 -19.75 20.44
CA ALA A 53 7.73 -18.40 20.53
C ALA A 53 7.57 -17.96 21.99
N TRP A 54 6.92 -18.77 22.83
CA TRP A 54 6.75 -18.46 24.26
C TRP A 54 8.07 -18.36 25.02
N ALA A 55 9.03 -19.22 24.73
CA ALA A 55 10.37 -19.14 25.33
C ALA A 55 11.12 -17.84 24.96
N LEU A 56 10.83 -17.25 23.79
CA LEU A 56 11.43 -15.99 23.33
C LEU A 56 10.68 -14.74 23.80
N MET A 57 9.40 -14.85 24.17
CA MET A 57 8.57 -13.71 24.60
C MET A 57 9.17 -12.89 25.77
N PRO A 58 9.74 -13.48 26.84
CA PRO A 58 10.31 -12.71 27.93
C PRO A 58 11.37 -11.70 27.48
N ALA A 59 12.17 -12.04 26.46
CA ALA A 59 13.22 -11.17 25.93
C ALA A 59 12.74 -10.22 24.82
N ASN A 60 11.70 -10.60 24.07
CA ASN A 60 11.33 -9.92 22.82
C ASN A 60 9.99 -9.16 22.89
N LEU A 61 9.13 -9.43 23.88
CA LEU A 61 7.85 -8.74 23.99
C LEU A 61 8.08 -7.25 24.31
N PRO A 62 7.59 -6.32 23.46
CA PRO A 62 7.72 -4.89 23.70
C PRO A 62 7.13 -4.46 25.03
N ARG A 63 7.82 -3.59 25.76
CA ARG A 63 7.39 -3.12 27.10
C ARG A 63 6.01 -2.46 27.09
N ILE A 64 5.67 -1.78 25.99
CA ILE A 64 4.37 -1.13 25.82
C ILE A 64 3.18 -2.10 25.88
N LEU A 65 3.42 -3.40 25.64
CA LEU A 65 2.40 -4.45 25.70
C LEU A 65 2.28 -5.10 27.10
N LEU A 66 3.15 -4.76 28.06
CA LEU A 66 3.17 -5.42 29.37
C LEU A 66 3.45 -4.44 30.52
N GLU A 67 4.68 -3.95 30.67
CA GLU A 67 5.08 -3.06 31.77
C GLU A 67 4.45 -1.68 31.67
N ASP A 68 4.59 -1.07 30.49
CA ASP A 68 4.22 0.33 30.30
C ASP A 68 2.75 0.47 29.87
N PHE A 69 2.06 -0.65 29.60
CA PHE A 69 0.69 -0.67 29.09
C PHE A 69 -0.27 0.14 29.96
N SER A 70 -0.30 -0.12 31.27
CA SER A 70 -1.25 0.54 32.18
C SER A 70 -1.00 2.04 32.27
N ALA A 71 0.26 2.46 32.34
CA ALA A 71 0.63 3.86 32.39
C ALA A 71 0.30 4.59 31.09
N ALA A 72 0.56 3.96 29.94
CA ALA A 72 0.22 4.48 28.62
C ALA A 72 -1.29 4.61 28.42
N ALA A 73 -2.06 3.55 28.75
CA ALA A 73 -3.51 3.58 28.68
C ALA A 73 -4.11 4.67 29.57
N ALA A 74 -3.60 4.82 30.80
CA ALA A 74 -4.04 5.88 31.71
C ALA A 74 -3.67 7.28 31.19
N ALA A 75 -2.54 7.45 30.50
CA ALA A 75 -2.16 8.72 29.90
C ALA A 75 -3.12 9.12 28.76
N VAL A 76 -3.43 8.18 27.86
CA VAL A 76 -4.41 8.40 26.79
C VAL A 76 -5.79 8.73 27.36
N ALA A 77 -6.24 8.00 28.39
CA ALA A 77 -7.53 8.27 29.02
C ALA A 77 -7.61 9.64 29.71
N ARG A 78 -6.50 10.15 30.27
CA ARG A 78 -6.44 11.52 30.82
C ARG A 78 -6.47 12.60 29.75
N GLU A 79 -5.81 12.35 28.63
CA GLU A 79 -5.81 13.26 27.47
C GLU A 79 -7.18 13.27 26.77
N TRP A 80 -7.84 12.12 26.74
CA TRP A 80 -9.14 11.88 26.10
C TRP A 80 -10.18 11.38 27.11
N PRO A 81 -10.61 12.22 28.08
CA PRO A 81 -11.62 11.83 29.06
C PRO A 81 -13.00 11.55 28.42
N HIS A 82 -13.23 12.15 27.25
CA HIS A 82 -14.36 11.87 26.37
C HIS A 82 -13.83 11.46 24.99
N PRO A 83 -13.58 10.16 24.77
CA PRO A 83 -13.03 9.69 23.50
C PRO A 83 -14.01 9.99 22.35
N PRO A 84 -13.51 10.14 21.11
CA PRO A 84 -14.36 10.47 19.98
C PRO A 84 -15.37 9.34 19.71
N ARG A 85 -16.56 9.70 19.20
CA ARG A 85 -17.59 8.73 18.78
C ARG A 85 -17.17 7.90 17.57
N ALA A 86 -16.18 8.36 16.82
CA ALA A 86 -15.61 7.62 15.70
C ALA A 86 -14.14 7.97 15.50
N ALA A 87 -13.33 6.96 15.19
CA ALA A 87 -11.93 7.07 14.85
C ALA A 87 -11.69 6.53 13.45
N VAL A 88 -10.82 7.19 12.68
CA VAL A 88 -10.45 6.80 11.32
C VAL A 88 -8.94 6.78 11.19
N THR A 89 -8.39 5.72 10.61
CA THR A 89 -6.96 5.65 10.32
C THR A 89 -6.67 4.90 9.03
N SER A 90 -5.45 5.01 8.51
CA SER A 90 -4.94 4.13 7.45
C SER A 90 -3.75 3.28 7.92
N VAL A 91 -2.91 3.81 8.81
CA VAL A 91 -1.69 3.14 9.30
C VAL A 91 -1.48 3.24 10.81
N GLY A 92 -2.33 3.97 11.53
CA GLY A 92 -2.17 4.20 12.98
C GLY A 92 -2.28 2.91 13.78
N TRP A 93 -3.08 1.94 13.31
CA TRP A 93 -3.14 0.60 13.90
C TRP A 93 -1.78 -0.12 13.94
N LEU A 94 -0.86 0.25 13.06
CA LEU A 94 0.47 -0.34 12.95
C LEU A 94 1.53 0.50 13.66
N LEU A 95 1.58 1.80 13.33
CA LEU A 95 2.73 2.67 13.63
C LEU A 95 2.53 3.58 14.85
N ASP A 96 1.33 3.61 15.43
CA ASP A 96 0.97 4.64 16.41
C ASP A 96 0.33 4.02 17.66
N GLU A 97 1.14 3.79 18.70
CA GLU A 97 0.69 3.20 19.96
C GLU A 97 -0.34 4.07 20.69
N HIS A 98 -0.24 5.41 20.60
CA HIS A 98 -1.22 6.32 21.18
C HIS A 98 -2.57 6.16 20.48
N PHE A 99 -2.58 6.14 19.15
CA PHE A 99 -3.78 5.89 18.37
C PHE A 99 -4.39 4.52 18.67
N LYS A 100 -3.58 3.45 18.82
CA LYS A 100 -4.09 2.11 19.16
C LYS A 100 -4.87 2.12 20.46
N LEU A 101 -4.32 2.75 21.50
CA LEU A 101 -4.97 2.89 22.80
C LEU A 101 -6.22 3.78 22.74
N LEU A 102 -6.16 4.90 22.01
CA LEU A 102 -7.31 5.79 21.82
C LEU A 102 -8.44 5.08 21.06
N ALA A 103 -8.11 4.35 19.99
CA ALA A 103 -9.08 3.58 19.22
C ALA A 103 -9.74 2.49 20.08
N ALA A 104 -8.96 1.78 20.90
CA ALA A 104 -9.49 0.81 21.86
C ALA A 104 -10.45 1.50 22.85
N GLN A 105 -10.06 2.63 23.44
CA GLN A 105 -10.91 3.39 24.35
C GLN A 105 -12.18 3.92 23.66
N THR A 106 -12.09 4.38 22.41
CA THR A 106 -13.24 4.80 21.59
C THR A 106 -14.25 3.66 21.43
N VAL A 107 -13.79 2.49 21.00
CA VAL A 107 -14.67 1.33 20.77
C VAL A 107 -15.26 0.81 22.08
N SER A 108 -14.47 0.74 23.16
CA SER A 108 -14.95 0.35 24.49
C SER A 108 -16.03 1.29 25.05
N ASN A 109 -16.07 2.55 24.61
CA ASN A 109 -17.10 3.53 25.00
C ASN A 109 -18.26 3.62 24.00
N GLY A 110 -18.42 2.63 23.12
CA GLY A 110 -19.53 2.57 22.15
C GLY A 110 -19.33 3.44 20.91
N GLY A 111 -18.13 4.01 20.72
CA GLY A 111 -17.72 4.60 19.46
C GLY A 111 -17.33 3.55 18.42
N ARG A 112 -16.92 3.99 17.23
CA ARG A 112 -16.61 3.10 16.10
C ARG A 112 -15.25 3.37 15.48
N LEU A 113 -14.65 2.35 14.88
CA LEU A 113 -13.38 2.44 14.16
C LEU A 113 -13.56 2.15 12.68
N ALA A 114 -13.04 3.03 11.82
CA ALA A 114 -12.82 2.71 10.42
C ALA A 114 -11.34 2.69 10.08
N ILE A 115 -10.94 1.72 9.27
CA ILE A 115 -9.60 1.65 8.69
C ILE A 115 -9.69 1.82 7.18
N ALA A 116 -8.90 2.73 6.63
CA ALA A 116 -8.83 3.02 5.21
C ALA A 116 -7.60 2.37 4.58
N GLN A 117 -7.83 1.73 3.44
CA GLN A 117 -6.81 1.12 2.60
C GLN A 117 -5.59 2.02 2.42
N HIS A 118 -4.41 1.45 2.70
CA HIS A 118 -3.14 2.17 2.63
C HIS A 118 -2.46 2.10 1.25
N GLY A 119 -2.42 0.91 0.66
CA GLY A 119 -1.59 0.63 -0.52
C GLY A 119 -2.36 0.01 -1.69
N GLY A 120 -1.70 -0.06 -2.85
CA GLY A 120 -2.28 -0.62 -4.07
C GLY A 120 -2.47 -2.14 -4.08
N ALA A 121 -1.91 -2.88 -3.12
CA ALA A 121 -2.06 -4.35 -3.06
C ALA A 121 -3.40 -4.83 -2.47
N TYR A 122 -4.06 -3.98 -1.69
CA TYR A 122 -5.28 -4.31 -0.96
C TYR A 122 -6.46 -4.55 -1.90
N GLY A 123 -7.24 -5.59 -1.64
CA GLY A 123 -8.31 -6.03 -2.53
C GLY A 123 -7.85 -6.69 -3.83
N MET A 124 -6.53 -6.80 -4.06
CA MET A 124 -5.95 -7.43 -5.26
C MET A 124 -5.21 -8.71 -4.93
N PHE A 125 -4.36 -8.69 -3.89
CA PHE A 125 -3.53 -9.84 -3.53
C PHE A 125 -4.36 -10.97 -2.91
N ASP A 126 -3.98 -12.21 -3.22
CA ASP A 126 -4.58 -13.43 -2.68
C ASP A 126 -4.48 -13.49 -1.14
N VAL A 127 -3.30 -13.15 -0.61
CA VAL A 127 -3.02 -13.13 0.82
C VAL A 127 -2.34 -11.82 1.20
N LEU A 128 -3.04 -11.01 2.00
CA LEU A 128 -2.52 -9.80 2.62
C LEU A 128 -2.93 -9.77 4.09
N HIS A 129 -2.01 -10.14 5.00
CA HIS A 129 -2.34 -10.25 6.43
C HIS A 129 -2.72 -8.91 7.07
N ASN A 130 -2.12 -7.81 6.60
CA ASN A 130 -2.48 -6.46 7.05
C ASN A 130 -3.96 -6.18 6.77
N GLU A 131 -4.44 -6.41 5.54
CA GLU A 131 -5.86 -6.26 5.21
C GLU A 131 -6.76 -7.12 6.11
N ARG A 132 -6.38 -8.38 6.36
CA ARG A 132 -7.14 -9.28 7.22
C ARG A 132 -7.24 -8.74 8.65
N HIS A 133 -6.12 -8.28 9.21
CA HIS A 133 -6.08 -7.73 10.56
C HIS A 133 -6.85 -6.41 10.66
N GLU A 134 -6.63 -5.49 9.73
CA GLU A 134 -7.32 -4.21 9.64
C GLU A 134 -8.84 -4.39 9.63
N ARG A 135 -9.34 -5.34 8.81
CA ARG A 135 -10.77 -5.69 8.77
C ARG A 135 -11.25 -6.37 10.05
N ALA A 136 -10.41 -7.14 10.74
CA ALA A 136 -10.79 -7.86 11.95
C ALA A 136 -11.02 -6.93 13.15
N ILE A 137 -10.37 -5.77 13.18
CA ILE A 137 -10.40 -4.86 14.32
C ILE A 137 -11.29 -3.64 14.12
N SER A 138 -11.89 -3.44 12.94
CA SER A 138 -12.66 -2.24 12.60
C SER A 138 -14.14 -2.52 12.35
N ASP A 139 -15.00 -1.53 12.60
CA ASP A 139 -16.42 -1.56 12.19
C ASP A 139 -16.58 -1.41 10.67
N GLU A 140 -15.73 -0.56 10.07
CA GLU A 140 -15.72 -0.31 8.63
C GLU A 140 -14.31 -0.42 8.06
N TYR A 141 -14.24 -0.86 6.81
CA TYR A 141 -13.02 -0.90 6.04
C TYR A 141 -13.23 -0.12 4.74
N TRP A 142 -12.54 1.01 4.61
CA TRP A 142 -12.68 1.92 3.47
C TRP A 142 -11.69 1.56 2.38
N THR A 143 -12.19 1.22 1.20
CA THR A 143 -11.39 0.75 0.06
C THR A 143 -11.24 1.86 -0.98
N TRP A 144 -10.39 1.63 -1.99
CA TRP A 144 -10.24 2.54 -3.13
C TRP A 144 -11.15 2.17 -4.31
N GLY A 145 -12.36 1.68 -4.03
CA GLY A 145 -13.40 1.42 -5.03
C GLY A 145 -13.98 0.01 -4.98
N TRP A 146 -13.24 -0.96 -4.45
CA TRP A 146 -13.66 -2.36 -4.55
C TRP A 146 -14.66 -2.68 -3.45
N THR A 147 -15.55 -3.59 -3.77
CA THR A 147 -16.54 -4.11 -2.85
C THR A 147 -16.29 -5.59 -2.64
N GLU A 148 -16.84 -6.12 -1.55
CA GLU A 148 -16.92 -7.56 -1.34
C GLU A 148 -18.36 -7.87 -0.94
N PRO A 149 -18.93 -9.01 -1.38
CA PRO A 149 -20.21 -9.45 -0.87
C PRO A 149 -20.17 -9.48 0.66
N SER A 150 -21.19 -8.90 1.29
CA SER A 150 -21.34 -8.96 2.74
C SER A 150 -21.61 -10.41 3.15
N SER A 151 -20.56 -11.19 3.42
CA SER A 151 -20.73 -12.43 4.17
C SER A 151 -21.10 -12.05 5.60
N GLY A 152 -22.15 -12.64 6.19
CA GLY A 152 -22.55 -12.37 7.58
C GLY A 152 -21.47 -12.66 8.64
N ALA A 153 -20.31 -13.16 8.23
CA ALA A 153 -19.11 -13.42 9.03
C ALA A 153 -17.96 -12.41 8.80
N ALA A 154 -18.13 -11.42 7.91
CA ALA A 154 -17.07 -10.43 7.66
C ALA A 154 -16.99 -9.44 8.85
N PRO A 155 -15.80 -9.27 9.47
CA PRO A 155 -15.67 -8.49 10.69
C PRO A 155 -15.90 -6.99 10.51
N ALA A 156 -15.59 -6.43 9.33
CA ALA A 156 -15.83 -5.02 8.98
C ALA A 156 -16.75 -4.88 7.77
N ARG A 157 -17.59 -3.83 7.78
CA ARG A 157 -18.34 -3.40 6.60
C ARG A 157 -17.41 -2.74 5.58
N VAL A 158 -17.29 -3.34 4.40
CA VAL A 158 -16.48 -2.80 3.29
C VAL A 158 -17.21 -1.62 2.64
N ARG A 159 -16.52 -0.47 2.51
CA ARG A 159 -17.06 0.73 1.86
C ARG A 159 -16.10 1.23 0.77
N PRO A 160 -16.54 1.28 -0.50
CA PRO A 160 -15.75 1.87 -1.56
C PRO A 160 -15.74 3.40 -1.45
N LEU A 161 -14.56 4.01 -1.43
CA LEU A 161 -14.36 5.45 -1.42
C LEU A 161 -13.30 5.87 -2.44
N PRO A 162 -13.40 7.09 -3.00
CA PRO A 162 -12.34 7.64 -3.85
C PRO A 162 -11.07 7.89 -3.02
N ASN A 163 -9.91 7.57 -3.58
CA ASN A 163 -8.63 7.88 -2.97
C ASN A 163 -8.25 9.36 -3.24
N PRO A 164 -7.94 10.16 -2.20
CA PRO A 164 -7.56 11.58 -2.36
C PRO A 164 -6.39 11.80 -3.32
N ARG A 165 -5.39 10.92 -3.29
CA ARG A 165 -4.19 10.99 -4.12
C ARG A 165 -4.46 10.64 -5.58
N LEU A 166 -5.37 9.70 -5.84
CA LEU A 166 -5.80 9.32 -7.20
C LEU A 166 -6.86 10.27 -7.78
N SER A 167 -7.38 11.18 -6.95
CA SER A 167 -8.41 12.16 -7.32
C SER A 167 -7.83 13.44 -7.92
N ARG A 168 -6.51 13.61 -7.87
CA ARG A 168 -5.84 14.82 -8.36
C ARG A 168 -5.70 14.76 -9.88
N PRO A 169 -6.19 15.77 -10.62
CA PRO A 169 -5.92 15.85 -12.04
C PRO A 169 -4.41 16.04 -12.26
N ALA A 170 -3.82 15.24 -13.15
CA ALA A 170 -2.44 15.42 -13.57
C ALA A 170 -2.44 16.17 -14.91
N ALA A 171 -1.83 17.36 -14.93
CA ALA A 171 -1.59 18.07 -16.18
C ALA A 171 -0.46 17.34 -16.94
N ARG A 172 -0.78 16.73 -18.07
CA ARG A 172 0.20 15.97 -18.84
C ARG A 172 1.04 16.88 -19.74
N ARG A 173 2.36 16.69 -19.70
CA ARG A 173 3.34 17.41 -20.53
C ARG A 173 4.41 16.43 -21.00
N PRO A 174 4.09 15.53 -21.95
CA PRO A 174 4.98 14.44 -22.31
C PRO A 174 6.27 14.98 -22.93
N GLY A 175 7.41 14.55 -22.38
CA GLY A 175 8.74 14.81 -22.90
C GLY A 175 9.15 13.77 -23.94
N SER A 176 10.47 13.59 -24.14
CA SER A 176 11.01 12.62 -25.09
C SER A 176 11.39 11.27 -24.46
N GLY A 177 11.55 11.19 -23.14
CA GLY A 177 11.98 9.99 -22.41
C GLY A 177 10.83 9.12 -21.89
N TRP A 178 11.18 7.90 -21.50
CA TRP A 178 10.28 6.95 -20.85
C TRP A 178 10.99 6.31 -19.65
N MET A 179 10.22 5.66 -18.75
CA MET A 179 10.80 5.14 -17.52
C MET A 179 10.31 3.76 -17.14
N LEU A 180 11.21 2.98 -16.52
CA LEU A 180 10.91 1.75 -15.80
C LEU A 180 10.86 2.05 -14.31
N VAL A 181 9.68 1.91 -13.70
CA VAL A 181 9.45 2.05 -12.27
C VAL A 181 9.58 0.68 -11.60
N THR A 182 10.50 0.60 -10.65
CA THR A 182 10.90 -0.64 -10.01
C THR A 182 10.51 -0.68 -8.53
N HIS A 183 10.46 -1.89 -7.94
CA HIS A 183 10.26 -2.11 -6.51
C HIS A 183 11.40 -2.92 -5.90
N ALA A 184 11.57 -2.79 -4.58
CA ALA A 184 12.42 -3.67 -3.78
C ALA A 184 11.68 -4.20 -2.56
N LEU A 185 11.93 -5.47 -2.24
CA LEU A 185 11.38 -6.14 -1.07
C LEU A 185 12.53 -6.50 -0.13
N PRO A 186 12.28 -6.59 1.18
CA PRO A 186 13.29 -7.01 2.14
C PRO A 186 13.94 -8.35 1.77
N SER A 187 15.26 -8.43 1.96
CA SER A 187 16.07 -9.65 1.82
C SER A 187 15.94 -10.61 3.00
N PHE A 188 15.14 -10.24 4.00
CA PHE A 188 14.91 -10.96 5.24
C PHE A 188 13.41 -11.08 5.53
N GLY A 189 13.04 -11.97 6.45
CA GLY A 189 11.65 -12.09 6.90
C GLY A 189 11.18 -10.77 7.50
N TYR A 190 10.20 -10.13 6.86
CA TYR A 190 9.67 -8.84 7.29
C TYR A 190 8.17 -8.98 7.55
N THR A 191 7.78 -8.80 8.81
CA THR A 191 6.43 -9.13 9.28
C THR A 191 5.33 -8.34 8.59
N PHE A 192 5.61 -7.10 8.19
CA PHE A 192 4.71 -6.27 7.39
C PHE A 192 4.44 -6.85 5.99
N TYR A 193 5.36 -7.64 5.44
CA TYR A 193 5.23 -8.34 4.16
C TYR A 193 4.94 -9.84 4.34
N PHE A 194 4.29 -10.26 5.43
CA PHE A 194 3.58 -11.55 5.41
C PHE A 194 2.40 -11.44 4.43
N CYS A 195 2.68 -11.55 3.15
CA CYS A 195 1.74 -11.54 2.05
C CYS A 195 2.35 -12.34 0.89
N ASN A 196 1.58 -12.62 -0.16
CA ASN A 196 2.04 -13.45 -1.28
C ASN A 196 2.97 -12.70 -2.26
N VAL A 197 3.91 -11.91 -1.74
CA VAL A 197 4.92 -11.19 -2.52
C VAL A 197 6.20 -12.02 -2.63
N PRO A 198 7.04 -11.80 -3.66
CA PRO A 198 8.27 -12.58 -3.85
C PRO A 198 9.37 -12.14 -2.85
N LEU A 199 9.20 -12.45 -1.56
CA LEU A 199 10.26 -12.35 -0.55
C LEU A 199 11.34 -13.42 -0.78
N TRP A 200 12.43 -13.38 0.01
CA TRP A 200 13.40 -14.47 0.04
C TRP A 200 12.71 -15.83 0.32
N PRO A 201 12.97 -16.90 -0.47
CA PRO A 201 14.00 -17.07 -1.50
C PRO A 201 13.60 -16.75 -2.95
N ARG A 202 12.39 -16.24 -3.21
CA ARG A 202 11.86 -15.96 -4.57
C ARG A 202 12.21 -14.57 -5.12
N TYR A 203 12.74 -13.68 -4.29
CA TYR A 203 13.12 -12.34 -4.73
C TYR A 203 14.14 -12.32 -5.89
N PRO A 204 15.17 -13.21 -5.94
CA PRO A 204 16.05 -13.30 -7.10
C PRO A 204 15.31 -13.56 -8.43
N ASP A 205 14.22 -14.33 -8.43
CA ASP A 205 13.40 -14.57 -9.64
C ASP A 205 12.71 -13.27 -10.10
N TYR A 206 12.24 -12.47 -9.15
CA TYR A 206 11.68 -11.15 -9.43
C TYR A 206 12.74 -10.19 -10.01
N LEU A 207 13.97 -10.19 -9.46
CA LEU A 207 15.07 -9.42 -10.02
C LEU A 207 15.42 -9.83 -11.45
N ALA A 208 15.48 -11.14 -11.70
CA ALA A 208 15.79 -11.68 -13.01
C ALA A 208 14.77 -11.24 -14.07
N GLN A 209 13.49 -11.07 -13.72
CA GLN A 209 12.49 -10.55 -14.67
C GLN A 209 12.80 -9.14 -15.14
N ARG A 210 13.27 -8.27 -14.22
CA ARG A 210 13.71 -6.93 -14.57
C ARG A 210 14.89 -6.96 -15.54
N GLU A 211 15.90 -7.76 -15.23
CA GLU A 211 17.08 -7.90 -16.09
C GLU A 211 16.70 -8.41 -17.48
N ARG A 212 15.83 -9.43 -17.57
CA ARG A 212 15.32 -9.98 -18.82
C ARG A 212 14.53 -8.95 -19.64
N PHE A 213 13.75 -8.09 -19.00
CA PHE A 213 13.06 -6.98 -19.67
C PHE A 213 14.07 -6.01 -20.30
N VAL A 214 15.07 -5.58 -19.52
CA VAL A 214 16.11 -4.63 -20.01
C VAL A 214 16.96 -5.26 -21.13
N GLU A 215 17.25 -6.55 -21.04
CA GLU A 215 18.00 -7.30 -22.06
C GLU A 215 17.25 -7.40 -23.39
N ALA A 216 15.93 -7.64 -23.34
CA ALA A 216 15.10 -7.84 -24.53
C ALA A 216 14.70 -6.54 -25.26
N LEU A 217 14.98 -5.36 -24.68
CA LEU A 217 14.70 -4.08 -25.33
C LEU A 217 15.68 -3.80 -26.49
N PRO A 218 15.20 -3.22 -27.61
CA PRO A 218 16.09 -2.65 -28.62
C PRO A 218 17.01 -1.58 -28.03
N ASP A 219 18.26 -1.54 -28.49
CA ASP A 219 19.28 -0.62 -27.96
C ASP A 219 18.84 0.85 -28.01
N ALA A 220 18.17 1.26 -29.09
CA ALA A 220 17.65 2.62 -29.25
C ALA A 220 16.59 3.00 -28.21
N ASP A 221 15.73 2.05 -27.82
CA ASP A 221 14.69 2.28 -26.81
C ASP A 221 15.30 2.25 -25.41
N ARG A 222 16.21 1.30 -25.15
CA ARG A 222 16.96 1.20 -23.88
C ARG A 222 17.77 2.45 -23.60
N ALA A 223 18.44 3.04 -24.61
CA ALA A 223 19.23 4.26 -24.45
C ALA A 223 18.41 5.50 -24.06
N ARG A 224 17.08 5.47 -24.25
CA ARG A 224 16.15 6.56 -23.89
C ARG A 224 15.33 6.26 -22.63
N MET A 225 15.56 5.11 -22.03
CA MET A 225 14.92 4.66 -20.81
C MET A 225 15.66 5.19 -19.60
N SER A 226 14.89 5.65 -18.61
CA SER A 226 15.40 5.88 -17.26
C SER A 226 14.85 4.82 -16.30
N VAL A 227 15.66 4.37 -15.34
CA VAL A 227 15.25 3.42 -14.31
C VAL A 227 15.01 4.15 -13.01
N ARG A 228 13.78 4.10 -12.51
CA ARG A 228 13.43 4.66 -11.21
C ARG A 228 13.52 3.57 -10.15
N LEU A 229 14.56 3.69 -9.33
CA LEU A 229 14.80 2.79 -8.20
C LEU A 229 13.92 3.15 -6.99
N PRO A 230 13.52 2.15 -6.17
CA PRO A 230 12.88 2.41 -4.89
C PRO A 230 13.82 3.20 -3.97
N VAL A 231 13.24 3.89 -2.98
CA VAL A 231 14.02 4.63 -1.96
C VAL A 231 14.89 3.68 -1.13
N GLU A 232 14.31 2.54 -0.76
CA GLU A 232 14.96 1.50 0.02
C GLU A 232 15.38 0.36 -0.91
N ASP A 233 16.65 -0.01 -0.87
CA ASP A 233 17.23 -1.05 -1.72
C ASP A 233 17.31 -2.40 -0.99
N PHE A 234 17.20 -2.43 0.34
CA PHE A 234 17.30 -3.66 1.15
C PHE A 234 18.59 -4.47 0.90
N SER A 235 19.68 -3.79 0.58
CA SER A 235 21.01 -4.37 0.31
C SER A 235 21.06 -5.28 -0.91
N TRP A 236 20.17 -5.08 -1.88
CA TRP A 236 20.20 -5.79 -3.15
C TRP A 236 21.25 -5.26 -4.12
N ALA A 237 21.79 -4.05 -3.89
CA ALA A 237 22.74 -3.36 -4.77
C ALA A 237 22.19 -3.22 -6.19
N MET A 238 20.93 -2.78 -6.31
CA MET A 238 20.19 -2.82 -7.57
C MET A 238 20.84 -1.98 -8.65
N ARG A 239 21.27 -0.77 -8.29
CA ARG A 239 21.94 0.15 -9.19
C ARG A 239 23.20 -0.49 -9.76
N GLU A 240 24.06 -0.99 -8.88
CA GLU A 240 25.35 -1.56 -9.21
C GLU A 240 25.22 -2.80 -10.09
N ARG A 241 24.18 -3.62 -9.86
CA ARG A 241 23.86 -4.80 -10.70
C ARG A 241 23.49 -4.38 -12.12
N LEU A 242 22.56 -3.45 -12.26
CA LEU A 242 22.07 -2.98 -13.55
C LEU A 242 23.17 -2.23 -14.32
N GLU A 243 23.90 -1.33 -13.65
CA GLU A 243 24.97 -0.54 -14.25
C GLU A 243 26.14 -1.40 -14.73
N ARG A 244 26.48 -2.47 -14.00
CA ARG A 244 27.52 -3.43 -14.41
C ARG A 244 27.18 -4.13 -15.72
N ARG A 245 25.90 -4.44 -15.94
CA ARG A 245 25.43 -5.17 -17.14
C ARG A 245 25.10 -4.22 -18.29
N TRP A 246 24.63 -3.02 -17.99
CA TRP A 246 24.33 -1.97 -18.96
C TRP A 246 24.96 -0.63 -18.54
N PRO A 247 26.26 -0.43 -18.83
CA PRO A 247 26.93 0.84 -18.58
C PRO A 247 26.23 1.98 -19.33
N GLY A 248 25.97 3.09 -18.63
CA GLY A 248 25.30 4.26 -19.20
C GLY A 248 23.78 4.25 -19.13
N LEU A 249 23.18 3.27 -18.44
CA LEU A 249 21.75 3.31 -18.11
C LEU A 249 21.44 4.54 -17.24
N ASP A 250 20.42 5.31 -17.60
CA ASP A 250 20.00 6.45 -16.80
C ASP A 250 19.20 5.98 -15.59
N PHE A 251 19.51 6.52 -14.41
CA PHE A 251 18.85 6.15 -13.16
C PHE A 251 18.27 7.38 -12.49
N GLU A 252 16.95 7.41 -12.35
CA GLU A 252 16.30 8.47 -11.60
C GLU A 252 16.60 8.33 -10.11
N THR A 253 16.90 9.45 -9.46
CA THR A 253 16.91 9.50 -8.00
C THR A 253 15.48 9.67 -7.49
N ALA A 254 15.15 8.99 -6.38
CA ALA A 254 13.83 9.09 -5.75
C ALA A 254 13.53 10.48 -5.15
N ARG A 255 14.43 11.46 -5.32
CA ARG A 255 14.32 12.83 -4.78
C ARG A 255 13.24 13.65 -5.48
N GLU A 256 12.97 13.40 -6.76
CA GLU A 256 11.82 14.01 -7.44
C GLU A 256 10.54 13.20 -7.18
N ALA A 257 9.41 13.88 -6.96
CA ALA A 257 8.12 13.22 -6.77
C ALA A 257 7.72 12.39 -8.00
N LEU A 258 7.39 11.11 -7.79
CA LEU A 258 7.02 10.17 -8.85
C LEU A 258 5.94 10.74 -9.80
N MET A 259 4.91 11.40 -9.25
CA MET A 259 3.84 12.00 -10.06
C MET A 259 4.32 13.05 -11.07
N LYS A 260 5.36 13.83 -10.72
CA LYS A 260 5.95 14.81 -11.64
C LYS A 260 6.58 14.08 -12.83
N ARG A 261 7.31 13.00 -12.57
CA ARG A 261 7.93 12.17 -13.61
C ARG A 261 6.89 11.48 -14.48
N ILE A 262 5.88 10.85 -13.87
CA ILE A 262 4.73 10.24 -14.58
C ILE A 262 4.09 11.24 -15.55
N SER A 263 3.84 12.48 -15.11
CA SER A 263 3.18 13.50 -15.95
C SER A 263 3.98 13.90 -17.20
N SER A 264 5.28 13.64 -17.19
CA SER A 264 6.22 13.98 -18.27
C SER A 264 6.71 12.79 -19.07
N ALA A 265 6.41 11.55 -18.66
CA ALA A 265 6.87 10.36 -19.35
C ALA A 265 6.07 10.12 -20.63
N ARG A 266 6.75 9.67 -21.70
CA ARG A 266 6.07 9.17 -22.92
C ARG A 266 5.38 7.84 -22.67
N LEU A 267 6.02 6.98 -21.88
CA LEU A 267 5.53 5.69 -21.44
C LEU A 267 6.08 5.44 -20.04
N VAL A 268 5.25 4.89 -19.17
CA VAL A 268 5.66 4.37 -17.87
C VAL A 268 5.55 2.86 -17.91
N VAL A 269 6.62 2.16 -17.61
CA VAL A 269 6.62 0.71 -17.42
C VAL A 269 6.73 0.40 -15.94
N VAL A 270 5.86 -0.44 -15.38
CA VAL A 270 5.90 -0.82 -13.97
C VAL A 270 6.02 -2.35 -13.85
N ASP A 271 7.02 -2.81 -13.09
CA ASP A 271 7.34 -4.24 -12.96
C ASP A 271 6.64 -4.95 -11.80
N HIS A 272 5.67 -4.29 -11.15
CA HIS A 272 5.08 -4.78 -9.91
C HIS A 272 3.68 -4.20 -9.64
N PRO A 273 2.81 -4.95 -8.93
CA PRO A 273 1.45 -4.53 -8.59
C PRO A 273 1.37 -3.82 -7.22
N GLN A 274 2.09 -2.72 -7.03
CA GLN A 274 1.96 -1.84 -5.84
C GLN A 274 1.31 -0.50 -6.21
N THR A 275 1.36 0.51 -5.35
CA THR A 275 0.61 1.77 -5.56
C THR A 275 0.96 2.51 -6.85
N SER A 276 2.22 2.43 -7.32
CA SER A 276 2.72 3.27 -8.42
C SER A 276 1.95 3.13 -9.73
N TRP A 277 1.50 1.93 -10.10
CA TRP A 277 0.77 1.77 -11.36
C TRP A 277 -0.64 2.35 -11.30
N LEU A 278 -1.30 2.31 -10.13
CA LEU A 278 -2.61 2.94 -9.93
C LEU A 278 -2.52 4.46 -10.11
N GLU A 279 -1.41 5.06 -9.67
CA GLU A 279 -1.13 6.47 -9.88
C GLU A 279 -0.94 6.81 -11.36
N CYS A 280 -0.28 5.93 -12.12
CA CYS A 280 -0.12 6.09 -13.55
C CYS A 280 -1.49 6.06 -14.26
N LEU A 281 -2.36 5.10 -13.92
CA LEU A 281 -3.73 5.04 -14.42
C LEU A 281 -4.54 6.28 -14.06
N ALA A 282 -4.43 6.76 -12.83
CA ALA A 282 -5.13 7.94 -12.35
C ALA A 282 -4.71 9.20 -13.11
N SER A 283 -3.40 9.34 -13.41
CA SER A 283 -2.85 10.46 -14.20
C SER A 283 -3.16 10.40 -15.69
N GLY A 284 -3.65 9.27 -16.20
CA GLY A 284 -3.87 9.06 -17.63
C GLY A 284 -2.58 8.96 -18.46
N ALA A 285 -1.47 8.55 -17.85
CA ALA A 285 -0.21 8.32 -18.57
C ALA A 285 -0.24 6.95 -19.28
N PRO A 286 0.25 6.83 -20.52
CA PRO A 286 0.52 5.54 -21.17
C PRO A 286 1.33 4.66 -20.24
N THR A 287 0.75 3.54 -19.85
CA THR A 287 1.30 2.67 -18.81
C THR A 287 1.30 1.23 -19.28
N LEU A 288 2.48 0.62 -19.34
CA LEU A 288 2.64 -0.81 -19.56
C LEU A 288 3.05 -1.48 -18.25
N LEU A 289 2.49 -2.65 -17.98
CA LEU A 289 2.70 -3.41 -16.76
C LEU A 289 3.31 -4.76 -17.11
N PHE A 290 4.23 -5.24 -16.29
CA PHE A 290 4.65 -6.63 -16.38
C PHE A 290 5.00 -7.24 -15.04
N TRP A 291 4.57 -8.48 -14.82
CA TRP A 291 5.02 -9.30 -13.70
C TRP A 291 4.54 -10.74 -13.88
N ASP A 292 5.30 -11.69 -13.37
CA ASP A 292 4.88 -13.09 -13.32
C ASP A 292 3.73 -13.29 -12.29
N PRO A 293 2.57 -13.82 -12.72
CA PRO A 293 1.42 -14.05 -11.85
C PRO A 293 1.68 -15.12 -10.78
N THR A 294 2.71 -15.96 -10.94
CA THR A 294 3.15 -16.92 -9.92
C THR A 294 3.93 -16.25 -8.78
N LEU A 295 4.57 -15.10 -9.04
CA LEU A 295 5.23 -14.29 -8.01
C LEU A 295 4.25 -13.34 -7.32
N TRP A 296 3.27 -12.83 -8.06
CA TRP A 296 2.29 -11.87 -7.57
C TRP A 296 0.87 -12.40 -7.76
N ARG A 297 0.49 -13.36 -6.91
CA ARG A 297 -0.83 -13.98 -6.98
C ARG A 297 -1.96 -13.01 -6.64
N MET A 298 -2.95 -12.96 -7.51
CA MET A 298 -4.16 -12.16 -7.31
C MET A 298 -5.28 -13.01 -6.74
N ARG A 299 -6.14 -12.40 -5.92
CA ARG A 299 -7.34 -13.07 -5.39
C ARG A 299 -8.38 -13.29 -6.50
N PRO A 300 -9.24 -14.32 -6.38
CA PRO A 300 -10.25 -14.62 -7.38
C PRO A 300 -11.14 -13.43 -7.78
N SER A 301 -11.54 -12.60 -6.81
CA SER A 301 -12.42 -11.45 -7.06
C SER A 301 -11.79 -10.34 -7.91
N ALA A 302 -10.45 -10.33 -8.05
CA ALA A 302 -9.75 -9.35 -8.87
C ALA A 302 -9.34 -9.89 -10.25
N LEU A 303 -9.37 -11.22 -10.47
CA LEU A 303 -8.81 -11.85 -11.67
C LEU A 303 -9.42 -11.31 -12.97
N SER A 304 -10.75 -11.16 -13.01
CA SER A 304 -11.43 -10.63 -14.22
C SER A 304 -10.94 -9.23 -14.60
N ALA A 305 -10.59 -8.39 -13.63
CA ALA A 305 -10.07 -7.05 -13.91
C ALA A 305 -8.65 -7.10 -14.47
N PHE A 306 -7.81 -8.01 -13.98
CA PHE A 306 -6.47 -8.23 -14.54
C PHE A 306 -6.51 -8.88 -15.93
N ASP A 307 -7.46 -9.78 -16.19
CA ASP A 307 -7.64 -10.38 -17.51
C ASP A 307 -8.06 -9.36 -18.56
N ASP A 308 -8.87 -8.37 -18.18
CA ASP A 308 -9.21 -7.24 -19.04
C ASP A 308 -7.97 -6.38 -19.36
N LEU A 309 -7.08 -6.17 -18.40
CA LEU A 309 -5.81 -5.46 -18.63
C LEU A 309 -4.88 -6.25 -19.57
N ARG A 310 -4.84 -7.59 -19.44
CA ARG A 310 -4.08 -8.46 -20.36
C ARG A 310 -4.62 -8.39 -21.79
N LYS A 311 -5.95 -8.51 -21.95
CA LYS A 311 -6.62 -8.44 -23.27
C LYS A 311 -6.32 -7.11 -23.96
N ALA A 312 -6.40 -6.00 -23.23
CA ALA A 312 -6.08 -4.67 -23.74
C ALA A 312 -4.57 -4.44 -23.99
N GLY A 313 -3.70 -5.41 -23.69
CA GLY A 313 -2.25 -5.29 -23.85
C GLY A 313 -1.58 -4.33 -22.86
N ILE A 314 -2.24 -4.01 -21.75
CA ILE A 314 -1.71 -3.16 -20.66
C ILE A 314 -0.83 -3.98 -19.72
N LEU A 315 -1.17 -5.25 -19.48
CA LEU A 315 -0.42 -6.17 -18.61
C LEU A 315 0.13 -7.35 -19.39
N CYS A 316 1.44 -7.57 -19.28
CA CYS A 316 2.14 -8.75 -19.80
C CYS A 316 2.65 -9.62 -18.64
N ASP A 317 2.52 -10.95 -18.74
CA ASP A 317 3.01 -11.85 -17.68
C ASP A 317 4.50 -12.18 -17.84
N ALA A 318 5.07 -11.99 -19.04
CA ALA A 318 6.47 -12.27 -19.35
C ALA A 318 7.27 -10.99 -19.70
N PRO A 319 8.50 -10.82 -19.17
CA PRO A 319 9.29 -9.62 -19.38
C PRO A 319 9.72 -9.41 -20.84
N GLU A 320 10.00 -10.47 -21.61
CA GLU A 320 10.37 -10.35 -23.03
C GLU A 320 9.18 -9.91 -23.90
N GLU A 321 7.98 -10.36 -23.56
CA GLU A 321 6.75 -9.88 -24.20
C GLU A 321 6.54 -8.39 -23.91
N ALA A 322 6.70 -8.00 -22.65
CA ALA A 322 6.60 -6.60 -22.24
C ALA A 322 7.63 -5.73 -22.96
N ALA A 323 8.87 -6.19 -23.14
CA ALA A 323 9.91 -5.44 -23.86
C ALA A 323 9.54 -5.22 -25.34
N ARG A 324 9.07 -6.26 -26.03
CA ARG A 324 8.59 -6.13 -27.42
C ARG A 324 7.40 -5.18 -27.51
N ARG A 325 6.43 -5.31 -26.60
CA ARG A 325 5.25 -4.44 -26.54
C ARG A 325 5.65 -2.99 -26.25
N ALA A 326 6.60 -2.74 -25.35
CA ALA A 326 7.12 -1.41 -25.07
C ALA A 326 7.70 -0.76 -26.34
N ALA A 327 8.52 -1.48 -27.10
CA ALA A 327 9.09 -0.99 -28.36
C ALA A 327 8.00 -0.66 -29.41
N GLU A 328 6.93 -1.44 -29.47
CA GLU A 328 5.78 -1.15 -30.34
C GLU A 328 5.02 0.11 -29.89
N ILE A 329 4.70 0.21 -28.59
CA ILE A 329 3.99 1.35 -28.01
C ILE A 329 4.80 2.64 -28.17
N LEU A 330 6.13 2.60 -28.03
CA LEU A 330 7.00 3.77 -28.11
C LEU A 330 6.97 4.50 -29.47
N LYS A 331 6.45 3.85 -30.51
CA LYS A 331 6.19 4.47 -31.82
C LYS A 331 5.11 5.56 -31.70
N ASP A 332 4.00 5.27 -31.02
CA ASP A 332 2.93 6.22 -30.73
C ASP A 332 2.17 5.87 -29.44
N PRO A 333 2.72 6.25 -28.26
CA PRO A 333 2.11 5.93 -26.97
C PRO A 333 0.74 6.59 -26.78
N GLU A 334 0.53 7.75 -27.39
CA GLU A 334 -0.72 8.51 -27.30
C GLU A 334 -1.85 7.79 -28.04
N ALA A 335 -1.58 7.37 -29.28
CA ALA A 335 -2.57 6.67 -30.08
C ALA A 335 -2.95 5.33 -29.45
N TRP A 336 -1.97 4.58 -28.93
CA TRP A 336 -2.25 3.34 -28.20
C TRP A 336 -3.07 3.60 -26.95
N TRP A 337 -2.64 4.53 -26.09
CA TRP A 337 -3.32 4.81 -24.83
C TRP A 337 -4.73 5.35 -25.05
N GLY A 338 -4.92 6.22 -26.05
CA GLY A 338 -6.21 6.79 -26.43
C GLY A 338 -7.15 5.81 -27.13
N GLY A 339 -6.70 4.59 -27.44
CA GLY A 339 -7.51 3.54 -28.03
C GLY A 339 -8.69 3.14 -27.14
N SER A 340 -9.84 2.85 -27.74
CA SER A 340 -11.08 2.53 -27.03
C SER A 340 -10.96 1.29 -26.15
N GLU A 341 -10.20 0.28 -26.59
CA GLU A 341 -9.95 -0.94 -25.82
C GLU A 341 -9.14 -0.66 -24.54
N VAL A 342 -8.03 0.09 -24.68
CA VAL A 342 -7.16 0.49 -23.56
C VAL A 342 -7.93 1.37 -22.57
N GLN A 343 -8.58 2.43 -23.05
CA GLN A 343 -9.37 3.32 -22.20
C GLN A 343 -10.53 2.57 -21.51
N GLY A 344 -11.18 1.65 -22.20
CA GLY A 344 -12.23 0.81 -21.62
C GLY A 344 -11.71 -0.05 -20.47
N ALA A 345 -10.57 -0.72 -20.65
CA ALA A 345 -9.95 -1.53 -19.60
C ALA A 345 -9.49 -0.67 -18.40
N VAL A 346 -8.86 0.48 -18.66
CA VAL A 346 -8.45 1.43 -17.61
C VAL A 346 -9.66 1.93 -16.82
N ALA A 347 -10.74 2.33 -17.49
CA ALA A 347 -11.95 2.82 -16.84
C ALA A 347 -12.59 1.76 -15.94
N ARG A 348 -12.73 0.51 -16.43
CA ARG A 348 -13.26 -0.61 -15.65
C ARG A 348 -12.39 -0.91 -14.43
N PHE A 349 -11.06 -0.95 -14.61
CA PHE A 349 -10.16 -1.19 -13.50
C PHE A 349 -10.23 -0.07 -12.45
N ARG A 350 -10.21 1.20 -12.87
CA ARG A 350 -10.30 2.35 -11.97
C ARG A 350 -11.60 2.39 -11.18
N ALA A 351 -12.73 2.06 -11.80
CA ALA A 351 -14.02 2.01 -11.11
C ALA A 351 -14.01 1.03 -9.91
N GLY A 352 -13.27 -0.08 -10.03
CA GLY A 352 -13.19 -1.11 -9.00
C GLY A 352 -12.02 -0.98 -8.04
N TRP A 353 -10.84 -0.50 -8.44
CA TRP A 353 -9.64 -0.66 -7.60
C TRP A 353 -8.73 0.57 -7.52
N ALA A 354 -9.04 1.62 -8.28
CA ALA A 354 -8.29 2.87 -8.31
C ALA A 354 -9.24 4.07 -8.45
N CYS A 355 -10.30 4.07 -7.64
CA CYS A 355 -11.33 5.08 -7.69
C CYS A 355 -10.76 6.43 -7.24
N GLY A 356 -11.00 7.46 -8.03
CA GLY A 356 -10.67 8.86 -7.73
C GLY A 356 -11.86 9.73 -8.12
N SER A 357 -12.09 10.80 -7.37
CA SER A 357 -13.17 11.76 -7.59
C SER A 357 -12.73 13.15 -7.14
N PRO A 358 -12.96 14.22 -7.92
CA PRO A 358 -12.72 15.60 -7.47
C PRO A 358 -13.38 15.90 -6.11
N ASP A 359 -14.54 15.29 -5.86
CA ASP A 359 -15.35 15.48 -4.65
C ASP A 359 -15.02 14.46 -3.55
N TRP A 360 -13.83 13.86 -3.58
CA TRP A 360 -13.45 12.77 -2.67
C TRP A 360 -13.66 13.12 -1.19
N ALA A 361 -13.46 14.39 -0.81
CA ALA A 361 -13.59 14.86 0.57
C ALA A 361 -15.04 14.76 1.06
N GLU A 362 -16.02 15.00 0.20
CA GLU A 362 -17.44 14.88 0.51
C GLU A 362 -17.85 13.42 0.70
N HIS A 363 -17.34 12.52 -0.15
CA HIS A 363 -17.56 11.08 0.01
C HIS A 363 -17.01 10.55 1.34
N TRP A 364 -15.80 11.00 1.71
CA TRP A 364 -15.19 10.64 3.00
C TRP A 364 -15.93 11.26 4.18
N ALA A 365 -16.36 12.53 4.07
CA ALA A 365 -17.15 13.20 5.09
C ALA A 365 -18.46 12.47 5.37
N ALA A 366 -19.21 12.12 4.31
CA ALA A 366 -20.44 11.35 4.42
C ALA A 366 -20.22 9.97 5.05
N ALA A 367 -19.13 9.29 4.71
CA ALA A 367 -18.76 8.02 5.34
C ALA A 367 -18.44 8.19 6.83
N ALA A 368 -17.73 9.27 7.18
CA ALA A 368 -17.37 9.59 8.55
C ALA A 368 -18.62 9.94 9.40
N HIS A 369 -19.55 10.76 8.91
CA HIS A 369 -20.81 11.06 9.60
C HIS A 369 -21.65 9.81 9.87
N LYS A 370 -21.74 8.90 8.89
CA LYS A 370 -22.37 7.59 9.05
C LYS A 370 -21.69 6.73 10.11
N LEU A 371 -20.36 6.74 10.16
CA LEU A 371 -19.58 6.01 11.15
C LEU A 371 -19.86 6.54 12.57
N ALA A 372 -19.94 7.87 12.75
CA ALA A 372 -20.24 8.51 14.03
C ALA A 372 -21.70 8.35 14.48
N GLY A 373 -22.60 7.87 13.60
CA GLY A 373 -24.03 7.78 13.86
C GLY A 373 -24.71 9.15 13.93
N ALA A 374 -24.27 10.09 13.11
CA ALA A 374 -24.83 11.44 13.01
C ALA A 374 -26.06 11.53 12.07
N ASP A 375 -26.39 10.45 11.35
CA ASP A 375 -27.57 10.34 10.47
C ASP A 375 -28.83 9.79 11.20
N ARG A 376 -28.98 10.05 12.51
CA ARG A 376 -30.18 9.68 13.28
C ARG A 376 -30.95 10.89 13.75
#